data_AF-A0A2X4UEJ6-F1
#
_entry.id   AF-A0A2X4UEJ6-F1
#
_cell.length_a   1.000
_cell.length_b   1.000
_cell.length_c   1.000
_cell.angle_alpha   90.00
_cell.angle_beta   90.00
_cell.angle_gamma   90.00
#
_symmetry.space_group_name_H-M   'P 1'
#
loop_
_entity.id
_entity.type
_entity.pdbx_description
1 polymer ?
#
loop_
_entity_poly.entity_id
_entity_poly.type
_entity_poly.pdbx_seq_one_letter_code
_entity_poly.pdbx_strand_id
1 'polypeptide(L)'
;MPTTVPDSSWYKAKSAGADAPCSCPYANVHKCYRYYASLDMLGKAKMITSISDEKKSELEAFWSETGLVPVIAEEDTGIGGSPGSWTSFSNFCPEVIFSYFGYYASYLAKYVDDIDKDAGQRRAEREGIKNNWRYSWGFLDACHFLDCSVYNQVNIFNSEKIKELDRLVHSNIVVLIGRMEQCLESKDPSGVLHAASNILETMAKDILNDAGLSDQTLGSFIGKYERESALPKEITKVVGSIYGLRNKMPLSGHGNTKKPNISMHDAIIIAAATKFIVEIEYRFSKALQRS
;
A
#
# COMPACT_ATOMS: atom_id res chain seq x y z
N MET A 1 -23.53 -12.63 25.71
CA MET A 1 -22.24 -12.84 25.04
C MET A 1 -21.18 -12.00 25.74
N PRO A 2 -19.93 -12.47 25.84
CA PRO A 2 -18.83 -11.69 26.41
C PRO A 2 -18.64 -10.39 25.63
N THR A 3 -18.33 -9.30 26.32
CA THR A 3 -18.00 -8.03 25.67
C THR A 3 -16.67 -8.15 24.96
N THR A 4 -16.65 -7.94 23.65
CA THR A 4 -15.41 -7.84 22.87
C THR A 4 -14.78 -6.46 23.04
N VAL A 5 -13.49 -6.42 23.37
CA VAL A 5 -12.67 -5.21 23.32
C VAL A 5 -11.76 -5.34 22.11
N PRO A 6 -12.01 -4.61 21.00
CA PRO A 6 -11.22 -4.75 19.78
C PRO A 6 -9.92 -3.94 19.86
N ASP A 7 -9.06 -4.32 20.79
CA ASP A 7 -7.71 -3.77 20.93
C ASP A 7 -6.70 -4.49 20.00
N SER A 8 -5.41 -4.16 20.12
CA SER A 8 -4.36 -4.82 19.35
C SER A 8 -4.26 -6.33 19.61
N SER A 9 -4.62 -6.81 20.80
CA SER A 9 -4.56 -8.23 21.13
C SER A 9 -5.67 -8.98 20.40
N TRP A 10 -6.89 -8.42 20.42
CA TRP A 10 -8.03 -8.93 19.66
C TRP A 10 -7.73 -8.96 18.16
N TYR A 11 -7.16 -7.88 17.63
CA TYR A 11 -6.86 -7.76 16.21
C TYR A 11 -5.83 -8.79 15.73
N LYS A 12 -4.73 -8.94 16.49
CA LYS A 12 -3.69 -9.93 16.21
C LYS A 12 -4.21 -11.36 16.33
N ALA A 13 -5.08 -11.65 17.30
CA ALA A 13 -5.69 -12.96 17.44
C ALA A 13 -6.57 -13.31 16.22
N LYS A 14 -7.35 -12.34 15.71
CA LYS A 14 -8.11 -12.52 14.46
C LYS A 14 -7.20 -12.75 13.25
N SER A 15 -6.14 -11.96 13.11
CA SER A 15 -5.15 -12.15 12.04
C SER A 15 -4.50 -13.54 12.09
N ALA A 16 -4.07 -13.99 13.28
CA ALA A 16 -3.46 -15.31 13.45
C ALA A 16 -4.43 -16.45 13.11
N GLY A 17 -5.71 -16.33 13.48
CA GLY A 17 -6.73 -17.33 13.15
C GLY A 17 -7.05 -17.45 11.65
N ALA A 18 -6.70 -16.43 10.86
CA ALA A 18 -6.94 -16.37 9.42
C ALA A 18 -5.66 -16.46 8.58
N ASP A 19 -4.50 -16.74 9.19
CA ASP A 19 -3.17 -16.69 8.56
C ASP A 19 -2.93 -15.38 7.78
N ALA A 20 -3.34 -14.26 8.39
CA ALA A 20 -3.34 -12.95 7.78
C ALA A 20 -2.33 -12.00 8.45
N PRO A 21 -1.89 -10.92 7.76
CA PRO A 21 -1.01 -9.93 8.35
C PRO A 21 -1.58 -9.28 9.63
N CYS A 22 -0.70 -8.78 10.50
CA CYS A 22 -1.09 -8.11 11.76
C CYS A 22 -1.66 -6.69 11.57
N SER A 23 -1.72 -6.20 10.33
CA SER A 23 -2.31 -4.91 9.93
C SER A 23 -2.90 -5.06 8.52
N CYS A 24 -3.87 -4.21 8.17
CA CYS A 24 -4.43 -4.17 6.84
C CYS A 24 -3.33 -3.82 5.83
N PRO A 25 -3.10 -4.66 4.80
CA PRO A 25 -2.08 -4.39 3.78
C PRO A 25 -2.40 -3.16 2.91
N TYR A 26 -3.64 -2.68 2.97
CA TYR A 26 -4.13 -1.54 2.19
C TYR A 26 -4.35 -0.28 3.01
N ALA A 27 -3.87 -0.23 4.26
CA ALA A 27 -3.97 0.94 5.15
C ALA A 27 -3.10 2.12 4.70
N ASN A 28 -3.42 2.69 3.53
CA ASN A 28 -2.67 3.75 2.89
C ASN A 28 -3.58 4.59 1.98
N VAL A 29 -3.35 5.90 1.94
CA VAL A 29 -4.15 6.86 1.15
C VAL A 29 -4.12 6.62 -0.36
N HIS A 30 -3.12 5.89 -0.87
CA HIS A 30 -2.99 5.50 -2.28
C HIS A 30 -3.46 4.08 -2.58
N LYS A 31 -3.77 3.27 -1.55
CA LYS A 31 -4.20 1.87 -1.69
C LYS A 31 -5.66 1.66 -1.33
N CYS A 32 -6.25 2.49 -0.46
CA CYS A 32 -7.63 2.35 -0.02
C CYS A 32 -8.33 3.71 0.12
N TYR A 33 -9.43 3.89 -0.63
CA TYR A 33 -10.27 5.09 -0.53
C TYR A 33 -10.81 5.29 0.89
N ARG A 34 -11.33 4.24 1.56
CA ARG A 34 -11.85 4.36 2.93
C ARG A 34 -10.80 4.84 3.94
N TYR A 35 -9.54 4.43 3.77
CA TYR A 35 -8.43 4.93 4.60
C TYR A 35 -8.22 6.44 4.37
N TYR A 36 -8.16 6.86 3.10
CA TYR A 36 -8.09 8.27 2.71
C TYR A 36 -9.28 9.09 3.25
N ALA A 37 -10.51 8.66 2.98
CA ALA A 37 -11.74 9.34 3.39
C ALA A 37 -11.83 9.51 4.91
N SER A 38 -11.37 8.51 5.67
CA SER A 38 -11.29 8.58 7.13
C SER A 38 -10.35 9.68 7.61
N LEU A 39 -9.16 9.81 7.01
CA LEU A 39 -8.20 10.86 7.38
C LEU A 39 -8.68 12.25 6.95
N ASP A 40 -9.22 12.40 5.73
CA ASP A 40 -9.78 13.66 5.26
C ASP A 40 -10.94 14.11 6.15
N MET A 41 -11.81 13.19 6.57
CA MET A 41 -12.94 13.51 7.44
C MET A 41 -12.49 13.97 8.84
N LEU A 42 -11.47 13.34 9.43
CA LEU A 42 -10.90 13.81 10.72
C LEU A 42 -10.22 15.18 10.59
N GLY A 43 -9.56 15.44 9.44
CA GLY A 43 -8.97 16.74 9.14
C GLY A 43 -10.04 17.83 9.00
N LYS A 44 -11.10 17.58 8.22
CA LYS A 44 -12.29 18.46 8.11
C LYS A 44 -12.93 18.74 9.46
N ALA A 45 -12.99 17.73 10.32
CA ALA A 45 -13.50 17.83 11.69
C ALA A 45 -12.54 18.52 12.68
N LYS A 46 -11.35 18.95 12.22
CA LYS A 46 -10.28 19.57 13.01
C LYS A 46 -9.81 18.72 14.18
N MET A 47 -9.93 17.39 14.08
CA MET A 47 -9.42 16.45 15.08
C MET A 47 -7.94 16.13 14.87
N ILE A 48 -7.48 16.25 13.63
CA ILE A 48 -6.08 16.04 13.22
C ILE A 48 -5.66 17.15 12.27
N THR A 49 -4.36 17.25 11.99
CA THR A 49 -3.86 18.09 10.91
C THR A 49 -4.42 17.62 9.58
N SER A 50 -5.03 18.52 8.82
CA SER A 50 -5.57 18.22 7.50
C SER A 50 -4.47 17.85 6.50
N ILE A 51 -4.83 17.01 5.53
CA ILE A 51 -4.06 16.79 4.30
C ILE A 51 -3.97 18.15 3.58
N SER A 52 -2.82 18.47 2.97
CA SER A 52 -2.68 19.73 2.23
C SER A 52 -3.63 19.77 1.04
N ASP A 53 -4.08 20.97 0.65
CA ASP A 53 -5.06 21.14 -0.42
C ASP A 53 -4.55 20.59 -1.76
N GLU A 54 -3.24 20.71 -2.04
CA GLU A 54 -2.61 20.16 -3.24
C GLU A 54 -2.70 18.63 -3.24
N LYS A 55 -2.34 17.99 -2.12
CA LYS A 55 -2.34 16.53 -2.03
C LYS A 55 -3.74 15.95 -2.01
N LYS A 56 -4.70 16.67 -1.41
CA LYS A 56 -6.10 16.32 -1.43
C LYS A 56 -6.67 16.33 -2.84
N SER A 57 -6.43 17.40 -3.60
CA SER A 57 -6.87 17.50 -5.00
C SER A 57 -6.31 16.37 -5.86
N GLU A 58 -5.03 16.01 -5.67
CA GLU A 58 -4.39 14.86 -6.32
C GLU A 58 -5.09 13.54 -6.00
N LEU A 59 -5.41 13.30 -4.72
CA LEU A 59 -6.07 12.08 -4.26
C LEU A 59 -7.53 12.00 -4.71
N GLU A 60 -8.26 13.11 -4.72
CA GLU A 60 -9.64 13.17 -5.22
C GLU A 60 -9.70 12.84 -6.72
N ALA A 61 -8.82 13.44 -7.51
CA ALA A 61 -8.68 13.12 -8.93
C ALA A 61 -8.38 11.62 -9.13
N PHE A 62 -7.36 11.10 -8.42
CA PHE A 62 -7.00 9.69 -8.48
C PHE A 62 -8.18 8.76 -8.15
N TRP A 63 -8.91 9.02 -7.06
CA TRP A 63 -9.98 8.13 -6.61
C TRP A 63 -11.26 8.26 -7.45
N SER A 64 -11.55 9.44 -8.01
CA SER A 64 -12.71 9.66 -8.87
C SER A 64 -12.74 8.80 -10.13
N GLU A 65 -11.56 8.39 -10.60
CA GLU A 65 -11.42 7.48 -11.75
C GLU A 65 -11.56 6.00 -11.36
N THR A 66 -11.72 5.70 -10.07
CA THR A 66 -11.83 4.33 -9.55
C THR A 66 -13.26 3.96 -9.21
N GLY A 67 -13.58 2.67 -9.29
CA GLY A 67 -14.85 2.12 -8.78
C GLY A 67 -14.89 1.93 -7.26
N LEU A 68 -14.03 2.59 -6.48
CA LEU A 68 -13.92 2.42 -5.02
C LEU A 68 -14.55 3.56 -4.22
N VAL A 69 -14.96 4.65 -4.87
CA VAL A 69 -15.70 5.74 -4.24
C VAL A 69 -17.15 5.30 -4.04
N PRO A 70 -17.72 5.41 -2.82
CA PRO A 70 -19.13 5.11 -2.57
C PRO A 70 -20.05 5.92 -3.49
N VAL A 71 -21.10 5.26 -3.98
CA VAL A 71 -22.10 5.90 -4.84
C VAL A 71 -23.18 6.61 -4.02
N ILE A 72 -23.43 6.12 -2.80
CA ILE A 72 -24.47 6.62 -1.89
C ILE A 72 -23.86 7.10 -0.57
N ALA A 73 -24.50 8.09 0.03
CA ALA A 73 -24.01 8.76 1.24
C ALA A 73 -24.00 7.85 2.48
N GLU A 74 -24.86 6.83 2.52
CA GLU A 74 -24.94 5.87 3.62
C GLU A 74 -23.68 5.00 3.75
N GLU A 75 -22.95 4.80 2.65
CA GLU A 75 -21.70 4.04 2.61
C GLU A 75 -20.46 4.93 2.77
N ASP A 76 -20.63 6.25 2.71
CA ASP A 76 -19.56 7.23 2.91
C ASP A 76 -19.07 7.24 4.36
N THR A 77 -17.77 7.48 4.51
CA THR A 77 -17.17 7.79 5.82
C THR A 77 -17.77 9.10 6.33
N GLY A 78 -18.38 9.07 7.51
CA GLY A 78 -19.15 10.19 8.06
C GLY A 78 -18.90 10.42 9.54
N ILE A 79 -18.98 11.68 9.96
CA ILE A 79 -18.98 12.08 11.37
C ILE A 79 -20.31 12.74 11.69
N GLY A 80 -20.96 12.30 12.77
CA GLY A 80 -22.18 12.90 13.29
C GLY A 80 -21.92 13.79 14.51
N GLY A 81 -22.81 14.75 14.75
CA GLY A 81 -22.72 15.72 15.85
C GLY A 81 -22.42 17.14 15.36
N SER A 82 -21.96 17.99 16.26
CA SER A 82 -21.63 19.38 15.99
C SER A 82 -20.12 19.63 16.10
N PRO A 83 -19.57 20.67 15.43
CA PRO A 83 -18.16 21.02 15.54
C PRO A 83 -17.71 21.16 17.00
N GLY A 84 -16.68 20.40 17.38
CA GLY A 84 -16.17 20.35 18.77
C GLY A 84 -16.93 19.39 19.70
N SER A 85 -18.08 18.87 19.28
CA SER A 85 -18.86 17.85 20.00
C SER A 85 -19.33 16.76 19.04
N TRP A 86 -18.36 16.07 18.44
CA TRP A 86 -18.61 14.90 17.60
C TRP A 86 -19.15 13.74 18.46
N THR A 87 -20.19 13.10 17.95
CA THR A 87 -20.99 12.10 18.67
C THR A 87 -20.95 10.73 18.00
N SER A 88 -20.72 10.65 16.70
CA SER A 88 -20.59 9.37 15.99
C SER A 88 -19.58 9.44 14.86
N PHE A 89 -19.02 8.28 14.53
CA PHE A 89 -18.05 8.05 13.45
C PHE A 89 -18.51 6.79 12.71
N SER A 90 -18.86 6.92 11.44
CA SER A 90 -19.46 5.86 10.63
C SER A 90 -18.63 5.54 9.40
N ASN A 91 -18.61 4.26 9.00
CA ASN A 91 -17.87 3.75 7.84
C ASN A 91 -16.38 4.12 7.83
N PHE A 92 -15.78 4.21 9.01
CA PHE A 92 -14.37 4.53 9.14
C PHE A 92 -13.47 3.31 8.89
N CYS A 93 -12.24 3.58 8.44
CA CYS A 93 -11.21 2.56 8.37
C CYS A 93 -10.81 2.14 9.79
N PRO A 94 -10.80 0.82 10.12
CA PRO A 94 -10.48 0.36 11.47
C PRO A 94 -9.04 0.70 11.90
N GLU A 95 -8.10 0.80 10.96
CA GLU A 95 -6.71 1.21 11.23
C GLU A 95 -6.60 2.69 11.62
N VAL A 96 -7.42 3.54 10.99
CA VAL A 96 -7.50 4.97 11.32
C VAL A 96 -8.16 5.14 12.69
N ILE A 97 -9.28 4.45 12.95
CA ILE A 97 -9.94 4.52 14.26
C ILE A 97 -9.02 4.03 15.37
N PHE A 98 -8.29 2.93 15.17
CA PHE A 98 -7.36 2.44 16.16
C PHE A 98 -6.27 3.47 16.47
N SER A 99 -5.73 4.15 15.46
CA SER A 99 -4.68 5.15 15.62
C SER A 99 -5.09 6.35 16.48
N TYR A 100 -6.37 6.76 16.43
CA TYR A 100 -6.86 7.97 17.12
C TYR A 100 -7.73 7.68 18.35
N PHE A 101 -8.38 6.51 18.41
CA PHE A 101 -9.33 6.16 19.46
C PHE A 101 -8.95 4.88 20.23
N GLY A 102 -7.94 4.13 19.77
CA GLY A 102 -7.41 2.96 20.47
C GLY A 102 -8.22 1.66 20.28
N TYR A 103 -9.19 1.65 19.36
CA TYR A 103 -10.05 0.51 19.07
C TYR A 103 -10.13 0.23 17.57
N TYR A 104 -10.11 -1.04 17.16
CA TYR A 104 -10.36 -1.45 15.78
C TYR A 104 -11.86 -1.54 15.52
N ALA A 105 -12.44 -0.47 14.98
CA ALA A 105 -13.87 -0.36 14.75
C ALA A 105 -14.19 0.37 13.45
N SER A 106 -15.31 0.03 12.83
CA SER A 106 -15.86 0.78 11.67
C SER A 106 -16.92 1.80 12.07
N TYR A 107 -17.50 1.64 13.27
CA TYR A 107 -18.48 2.53 13.84
C TYR A 107 -18.21 2.78 15.32
N LEU A 108 -18.33 4.03 15.75
CA LEU A 108 -18.31 4.47 17.14
C LEU A 108 -19.43 5.49 17.34
N ALA A 109 -20.16 5.40 18.46
CA ALA A 109 -21.07 6.46 18.87
C ALA A 109 -21.08 6.65 20.39
N LYS A 110 -21.18 7.91 20.81
CA LYS A 110 -21.35 8.29 22.21
C LYS A 110 -22.73 7.88 22.72
N TYR A 111 -22.85 7.87 24.04
CA TYR A 111 -24.15 7.75 24.70
C TYR A 111 -25.06 8.92 24.34
N VAL A 112 -26.37 8.65 24.30
CA VAL A 112 -27.40 9.66 24.02
C VAL A 112 -27.55 10.61 25.19
N ASP A 113 -27.53 10.07 26.42
CA ASP A 113 -27.61 10.83 27.66
C ASP A 113 -26.69 10.26 28.76
N ASP A 114 -26.68 10.95 29.91
CA ASP A 114 -25.88 10.56 31.07
C ASP A 114 -26.41 9.29 31.77
N ILE A 115 -27.70 8.96 31.62
CA ILE A 115 -28.30 7.75 32.21
C ILE A 115 -27.74 6.52 31.51
N ASP A 116 -27.72 6.53 30.18
CA ASP A 116 -27.17 5.46 29.37
C ASP A 116 -25.67 5.30 29.61
N LYS A 117 -24.95 6.43 29.74
CA LYS A 117 -23.52 6.45 30.06
C LYS A 117 -23.24 5.80 31.41
N ASP A 118 -23.96 6.20 32.46
CA ASP A 118 -23.84 5.64 33.80
C ASP A 118 -24.11 4.13 33.81
N ALA A 119 -25.15 3.69 33.09
CA ALA A 119 -25.48 2.28 32.96
C ALA A 119 -24.35 1.50 32.27
N GLY A 120 -23.78 2.06 31.20
CA GLY A 120 -22.65 1.50 30.48
C GLY A 120 -21.38 1.37 31.31
N GLN A 121 -21.04 2.40 32.08
CA GLN A 121 -19.87 2.42 32.96
C GLN A 121 -20.01 1.43 34.12
N ARG A 122 -21.16 1.40 34.81
CA ARG A 122 -21.42 0.41 35.87
C ARG A 122 -21.33 -1.02 35.36
N ARG A 123 -21.72 -1.26 34.10
CA ARG A 123 -21.56 -2.58 33.47
C ARG A 123 -20.09 -2.89 33.18
N ALA A 124 -19.31 -1.92 32.70
CA ALA A 124 -17.88 -2.08 32.47
C ALA A 124 -17.13 -2.41 33.78
N GLU A 125 -17.45 -1.70 34.87
CA GLU A 125 -16.88 -1.93 36.20
C GLU A 125 -17.20 -3.34 36.72
N ARG A 126 -18.46 -3.77 36.58
CA ARG A 126 -18.89 -5.11 36.99
C ARG A 126 -18.18 -6.22 36.21
N GLU A 127 -17.95 -6.01 34.91
CA GLU A 127 -17.27 -6.97 34.05
C GLU A 127 -15.75 -6.99 34.31
N GLY A 128 -15.17 -5.94 34.90
CA GLY A 128 -13.75 -5.87 35.27
C GLY A 128 -12.78 -5.94 34.08
N ILE A 129 -13.27 -5.66 32.87
CA ILE A 129 -12.51 -5.78 31.62
C ILE A 129 -11.62 -4.54 31.46
N LYS A 130 -10.32 -4.76 31.27
CA LYS A 130 -9.36 -3.68 30.98
C LYS A 130 -9.65 -3.03 29.64
N ASN A 131 -9.47 -1.71 29.55
CA ASN A 131 -9.66 -0.92 28.31
C ASN A 131 -11.07 -1.06 27.71
N ASN A 132 -12.10 -1.05 28.56
CA ASN A 132 -13.47 -1.18 28.10
C ASN A 132 -13.92 0.11 27.39
N TRP A 133 -14.32 -0.01 26.13
CA TRP A 133 -14.78 1.12 25.32
C TRP A 133 -16.02 1.83 25.90
N ARG A 134 -16.82 1.15 26.75
CA ARG A 134 -18.01 1.71 27.42
C ARG A 134 -17.73 2.86 28.38
N TYR A 135 -16.48 3.11 28.74
CA TYR A 135 -16.13 4.32 29.47
C TYR A 135 -16.27 5.60 28.61
N SER A 136 -16.19 5.46 27.28
CA SER A 136 -16.18 6.59 26.34
C SER A 136 -17.27 6.51 25.25
N TRP A 137 -17.76 5.31 24.94
CA TRP A 137 -18.65 5.05 23.80
C TRP A 137 -19.88 4.24 24.22
N GLY A 138 -21.05 4.63 23.72
CA GLY A 138 -22.28 3.88 23.91
C GLY A 138 -22.41 2.71 22.94
N PHE A 139 -21.88 2.88 21.73
CA PHE A 139 -21.91 1.87 20.68
C PHE A 139 -20.54 1.76 20.01
N LEU A 140 -20.18 0.53 19.65
CA LEU A 140 -18.96 0.20 18.93
C LEU A 140 -19.21 -1.03 18.07
N ASP A 141 -18.92 -0.93 16.77
CA ASP A 141 -18.87 -2.09 15.89
C ASP A 141 -17.42 -2.48 15.61
N ALA A 142 -16.98 -3.55 16.27
CA ALA A 142 -15.64 -4.08 16.14
C ALA A 142 -15.39 -4.55 14.70
N CYS A 143 -14.29 -4.11 14.09
CA CYS A 143 -14.01 -4.37 12.69
C CYS A 143 -12.54 -4.75 12.50
N HIS A 144 -12.31 -6.00 12.09
CA HIS A 144 -11.00 -6.42 11.57
C HIS A 144 -10.96 -6.12 10.08
N PHE A 145 -9.78 -5.93 9.50
CA PHE A 145 -9.69 -5.54 8.09
C PHE A 145 -10.29 -6.58 7.14
N LEU A 146 -10.25 -7.88 7.49
CA LEU A 146 -10.89 -8.94 6.70
C LEU A 146 -12.42 -8.87 6.76
N ASP A 147 -12.97 -8.29 7.82
CA ASP A 147 -14.41 -8.07 8.01
C ASP A 147 -14.86 -6.71 7.45
N CYS A 148 -13.94 -5.88 6.95
CA CYS A 148 -14.26 -4.56 6.45
C CYS A 148 -15.07 -4.68 5.15
N SER A 149 -16.22 -3.98 5.08
CA SER A 149 -17.16 -4.12 3.96
C SER A 149 -16.58 -3.82 2.58
N VAL A 150 -15.53 -3.00 2.50
CA VAL A 150 -14.84 -2.65 1.24
C VAL A 150 -13.60 -3.49 0.97
N TYR A 151 -13.18 -4.38 1.88
CA TYR A 151 -11.91 -5.10 1.79
C TYR A 151 -11.78 -5.89 0.50
N ASN A 152 -12.82 -6.63 0.10
CA ASN A 152 -12.77 -7.45 -1.11
C ASN A 152 -12.59 -6.61 -2.37
N GLN A 153 -13.30 -5.48 -2.49
CA GLN A 153 -13.17 -4.57 -3.64
C GLN A 153 -11.79 -3.93 -3.67
N VAL A 154 -11.29 -3.48 -2.51
CA VAL A 154 -9.94 -2.92 -2.38
C VAL A 154 -8.87 -3.96 -2.71
N ASN A 155 -9.02 -5.20 -2.23
CA ASN A 155 -8.13 -6.31 -2.56
C ASN A 155 -8.12 -6.58 -4.06
N ILE A 156 -9.28 -6.61 -4.72
CA ILE A 156 -9.37 -6.78 -6.18
C ILE A 156 -8.66 -5.61 -6.89
N PHE A 157 -8.98 -4.36 -6.57
CA PHE A 157 -8.35 -3.18 -7.18
C PHE A 157 -6.81 -3.19 -7.06
N ASN A 158 -6.30 -3.49 -5.87
CA ASN A 158 -4.85 -3.55 -5.65
C ASN A 158 -4.22 -4.81 -6.27
N SER A 159 -4.96 -5.92 -6.31
CA SER A 159 -4.50 -7.17 -6.92
C SER A 159 -4.53 -7.15 -8.44
N GLU A 160 -5.51 -6.50 -9.09
CA GLU A 160 -5.67 -6.53 -10.55
C GLU A 160 -4.61 -5.70 -11.26
N LYS A 161 -4.26 -4.52 -10.72
CA LYS A 161 -3.12 -3.72 -11.22
C LYS A 161 -1.79 -4.49 -11.14
N ILE A 162 -1.68 -5.43 -10.21
CA ILE A 162 -0.48 -6.26 -9.99
C ILE A 162 -0.57 -7.57 -10.80
N LYS A 163 -1.76 -8.19 -10.91
CA LYS A 163 -1.97 -9.51 -11.53
C LYS A 163 -1.83 -9.54 -13.05
N GLU A 164 -2.12 -8.46 -13.77
CA GLU A 164 -1.94 -8.48 -15.23
C GLU A 164 -0.46 -8.54 -15.59
N LEU A 165 0.38 -7.70 -14.97
CA LEU A 165 1.83 -7.74 -15.12
C LEU A 165 2.42 -9.03 -14.55
N ASP A 166 2.03 -9.45 -13.35
CA ASP A 166 2.55 -10.65 -12.68
C ASP A 166 2.30 -11.95 -13.47
N ARG A 167 1.24 -12.00 -14.29
CA ARG A 167 0.97 -13.12 -15.21
C ARG A 167 1.85 -13.09 -16.47
N LEU A 168 2.38 -11.93 -16.81
CA LEU A 168 3.22 -11.73 -17.99
C LEU A 168 4.70 -11.93 -17.68
N VAL A 169 5.15 -11.44 -16.53
CA VAL A 169 6.57 -11.41 -16.16
C VAL A 169 7.05 -12.70 -15.48
N HIS A 170 8.36 -12.94 -15.53
CA HIS A 170 8.98 -14.03 -14.79
C HIS A 170 8.79 -13.86 -13.26
N SER A 171 8.56 -14.96 -12.52
CA SER A 171 8.27 -14.93 -11.07
C SER A 171 9.36 -14.22 -10.24
N ASN A 172 10.64 -14.40 -10.57
CA ASN A 172 11.74 -13.67 -9.95
C ASN A 172 11.63 -12.14 -10.11
N ILE A 173 11.07 -11.64 -11.22
CA ILE A 173 10.86 -10.21 -11.43
C ILE A 173 9.80 -9.68 -10.46
N VAL A 174 8.71 -10.42 -10.24
CA VAL A 174 7.68 -10.07 -9.24
C VAL A 174 8.31 -9.91 -7.85
N VAL A 175 9.14 -10.87 -7.43
CA VAL A 175 9.86 -10.81 -6.15
C VAL A 175 10.78 -9.60 -6.07
N LEU A 176 11.50 -9.30 -7.16
CA LEU A 176 12.41 -8.15 -7.20
C LEU A 176 11.67 -6.81 -7.22
N ILE A 177 10.51 -6.71 -7.86
CA ILE A 177 9.63 -5.54 -7.80
C ILE A 177 9.18 -5.31 -6.35
N GLY A 178 8.73 -6.35 -5.65
CA GLY A 178 8.37 -6.25 -4.22
C GLY A 178 9.53 -5.75 -3.35
N ARG A 179 10.75 -6.23 -3.59
CA ARG A 179 11.96 -5.73 -2.91
C ARG A 179 12.24 -4.25 -3.22
N MET A 180 12.08 -3.85 -4.48
CA MET A 180 12.26 -2.46 -4.90
C MET A 180 11.26 -1.53 -4.21
N GLU A 181 10.00 -1.95 -4.09
CA GLU A 181 8.96 -1.19 -3.38
C GLU A 181 9.26 -1.09 -1.88
N GLN A 182 9.71 -2.18 -1.25
CA GLN A 182 10.14 -2.15 0.15
C GLN A 182 11.29 -1.17 0.39
N CYS A 183 12.25 -1.07 -0.54
CA CYS A 183 13.32 -0.08 -0.47
C CYS A 183 12.81 1.36 -0.60
N LEU A 184 11.80 1.62 -1.45
CA LEU A 184 11.14 2.93 -1.51
C LEU A 184 10.47 3.29 -0.18
N GLU A 185 9.72 2.34 0.41
CA GLU A 185 9.05 2.53 1.70
C GLU A 185 10.04 2.78 2.84
N SER A 186 11.18 2.09 2.81
CA SER A 186 12.26 2.21 3.81
C SER A 186 13.17 3.43 3.59
N LYS A 187 12.90 4.26 2.57
CA LYS A 187 13.74 5.39 2.15
C LYS A 187 15.20 4.98 1.87
N ASP A 188 15.38 3.82 1.24
CA ASP A 188 16.67 3.28 0.83
C ASP A 188 16.87 3.42 -0.69
N PRO A 189 17.39 4.55 -1.18
CA PRO A 189 17.54 4.79 -2.61
C PRO A 189 18.61 3.87 -3.24
N SER A 190 19.55 3.37 -2.45
CA SER A 190 20.59 2.45 -2.91
C SER A 190 20.02 1.05 -3.15
N GLY A 191 19.17 0.57 -2.24
CA GLY A 191 18.42 -0.66 -2.39
C GLY A 191 17.49 -0.62 -3.61
N VAL A 192 16.85 0.52 -3.88
CA VAL A 192 16.02 0.71 -5.09
C VAL A 192 16.85 0.53 -6.37
N LEU A 193 17.99 1.21 -6.51
CA LEU A 193 18.85 1.08 -7.69
C LEU A 193 19.36 -0.36 -7.88
N HIS A 194 19.70 -1.04 -6.78
CA HIS A 194 20.16 -2.42 -6.81
C HIS A 194 19.05 -3.37 -7.28
N ALA A 195 17.85 -3.27 -6.70
CA ALA A 195 16.69 -4.08 -7.10
C ALA A 195 16.30 -3.81 -8.56
N ALA A 196 16.22 -2.53 -8.96
CA ALA A 196 15.94 -2.11 -10.33
C ALA A 196 16.89 -2.75 -11.36
N SER A 197 18.20 -2.73 -11.07
CA SER A 197 19.19 -3.31 -11.97
C SER A 197 19.05 -4.83 -12.12
N ASN A 198 18.69 -5.52 -11.05
CA ASN A 198 18.46 -6.97 -11.08
C ASN A 198 17.15 -7.31 -11.81
N ILE A 199 16.12 -6.48 -11.68
CA ILE A 199 14.88 -6.61 -12.46
C ILE A 199 15.20 -6.53 -13.95
N LEU A 200 15.92 -5.49 -14.37
CA LEU A 200 16.26 -5.26 -15.77
C LEU A 200 17.15 -6.37 -16.35
N GLU A 201 18.12 -6.88 -15.58
CA GLU A 201 18.93 -8.02 -16.01
C GLU A 201 18.07 -9.29 -16.16
N THR A 202 17.22 -9.58 -15.18
CA THR A 202 16.35 -10.77 -15.20
C THR A 202 15.38 -10.71 -16.38
N MET A 203 14.76 -9.54 -16.62
CA MET A 203 13.92 -9.27 -17.79
C MET A 203 14.70 -9.53 -19.09
N ALA A 204 15.89 -8.94 -19.25
CA ALA A 204 16.65 -9.10 -20.48
C ALA A 204 17.04 -10.57 -20.75
N LYS A 205 17.38 -11.35 -19.71
CA LYS A 205 17.63 -12.79 -19.84
C LYS A 205 16.40 -13.56 -20.29
N ASP A 206 15.25 -13.28 -19.68
CA ASP A 206 13.99 -13.95 -19.96
C ASP A 206 13.46 -13.63 -21.37
N ILE A 207 13.52 -12.34 -21.77
CA ILE A 207 13.08 -11.88 -23.09
C ILE A 207 13.97 -12.45 -24.21
N LEU A 208 15.28 -12.49 -24.02
CA LEU A 208 16.20 -13.10 -24.99
C LEU A 208 16.08 -14.63 -25.03
N ASN A 209 15.60 -15.25 -23.96
CA ASN A 209 15.40 -16.70 -23.81
C ASN A 209 16.61 -17.53 -24.30
N ASP A 210 17.82 -17.07 -23.99
CA ASP A 210 19.08 -17.70 -24.38
C ASP A 210 19.76 -18.31 -23.15
N ALA A 211 19.84 -19.65 -23.12
CA ALA A 211 20.43 -20.40 -22.03
C ALA A 211 21.90 -20.01 -21.74
N GLY A 212 22.64 -19.55 -22.75
CA GLY A 212 24.02 -19.10 -22.61
C GLY A 212 24.19 -17.79 -21.83
N LEU A 213 23.10 -17.08 -21.52
CA LEU A 213 23.11 -15.82 -20.78
C LEU A 213 22.84 -15.98 -19.28
N SER A 214 22.46 -17.17 -18.81
CA SER A 214 22.08 -17.43 -17.42
C SER A 214 23.10 -16.90 -16.40
N ASP A 215 24.39 -17.20 -16.62
CA ASP A 215 25.51 -16.78 -15.77
C ASP A 215 26.17 -15.46 -16.19
N GLN A 216 25.66 -14.80 -17.22
CA GLN A 216 26.21 -13.54 -17.72
C GLN A 216 25.54 -12.34 -17.03
N THR A 217 26.27 -11.24 -16.91
CA THR A 217 25.72 -9.98 -16.39
C THR A 217 25.14 -9.14 -17.52
N LEU A 218 24.13 -8.32 -17.27
CA LEU A 218 23.51 -7.50 -18.32
C LEU A 218 24.54 -6.66 -19.09
N GLY A 219 25.55 -6.14 -18.40
CA GLY A 219 26.64 -5.38 -19.04
C GLY A 219 27.38 -6.15 -20.14
N SER A 220 27.50 -7.46 -20.03
CA SER A 220 28.20 -8.31 -21.02
C SER A 220 27.37 -8.61 -22.27
N PHE A 221 26.03 -8.56 -22.19
CA PHE A 221 25.15 -8.87 -23.31
C PHE A 221 24.17 -7.73 -23.66
N ILE A 222 24.38 -6.51 -23.13
CA ILE A 222 23.48 -5.37 -23.36
C ILE A 222 23.31 -5.07 -24.86
N GLY A 223 24.39 -5.18 -25.66
CA GLY A 223 24.30 -4.97 -27.10
C GLY A 223 23.47 -6.03 -27.83
N LYS A 224 23.37 -7.25 -27.29
CA LYS A 224 22.45 -8.28 -27.80
C LYS A 224 21.01 -7.89 -27.46
N TYR A 225 20.75 -7.55 -26.20
CA TYR A 225 19.44 -7.07 -25.75
C TYR A 225 18.95 -5.86 -26.57
N GLU A 226 19.79 -4.85 -26.81
CA GLU A 226 19.43 -3.66 -27.59
C GLU A 226 19.03 -3.95 -29.05
N ARG A 227 19.49 -5.07 -29.63
CA ARG A 227 19.16 -5.47 -31.01
C ARG A 227 17.90 -6.32 -31.10
N GLU A 228 17.63 -7.12 -30.07
CA GLU A 228 16.56 -8.13 -30.08
C GLU A 228 15.35 -7.72 -29.23
N SER A 229 15.47 -6.69 -28.39
CA SER A 229 14.36 -6.07 -27.67
C SER A 229 13.33 -5.49 -28.63
N ALA A 230 12.06 -5.56 -28.23
CA ALA A 230 10.96 -4.94 -28.96
C ALA A 230 10.84 -3.43 -28.67
N LEU A 231 11.61 -2.91 -27.71
CA LEU A 231 11.57 -1.52 -27.29
C LEU A 231 12.33 -0.59 -28.25
N PRO A 232 11.94 0.69 -28.35
CA PRO A 232 12.73 1.70 -29.03
C PRO A 232 14.15 1.82 -28.44
N LYS A 233 15.13 2.16 -29.29
CA LYS A 233 16.54 2.28 -28.91
C LYS A 233 16.78 3.27 -27.77
N GLU A 234 15.96 4.30 -27.69
CA GLU A 234 16.01 5.31 -26.64
C GLU A 234 15.69 4.70 -25.27
N ILE A 235 14.74 3.76 -25.23
CA ILE A 235 14.33 3.07 -24.01
C ILE A 235 15.34 1.99 -23.63
N THR A 236 15.87 1.23 -24.58
CA THR A 236 16.92 0.23 -24.28
C THR A 236 18.20 0.90 -23.78
N LYS A 237 18.52 2.13 -24.21
CA LYS A 237 19.59 2.95 -23.60
C LYS A 237 19.32 3.32 -22.15
N VAL A 238 18.06 3.53 -21.75
CA VAL A 238 17.71 3.77 -20.33
C VAL A 238 18.03 2.53 -19.50
N VAL A 239 17.74 1.33 -20.01
CA VAL A 239 18.10 0.05 -19.37
C VAL A 239 19.61 -0.01 -19.10
N GLY A 240 20.42 0.23 -20.15
CA GLY A 240 21.88 0.27 -20.01
C GLY A 240 22.37 1.36 -19.05
N SER A 241 21.70 2.52 -19.01
CA SER A 241 22.05 3.63 -18.13
C SER A 241 21.78 3.33 -16.65
N ILE A 242 20.62 2.75 -16.33
CA ILE A 242 20.28 2.34 -14.95
C ILE A 242 21.25 1.25 -14.48
N TYR A 243 21.48 0.22 -15.30
CA TYR A 243 22.41 -0.86 -14.96
C TYR A 243 23.85 -0.35 -14.80
N GLY A 244 24.28 0.55 -15.69
CA GLY A 244 25.59 1.19 -15.62
C GLY A 244 25.77 2.07 -14.38
N LEU A 245 24.71 2.78 -13.96
CA LEU A 245 24.71 3.58 -12.74
C LEU A 245 24.95 2.71 -11.51
N ARG A 246 24.28 1.55 -11.43
CA ARG A 246 24.47 0.57 -10.34
C ARG A 246 25.93 0.14 -10.20
N ASN A 247 26.63 -0.07 -11.31
CA ASN A 247 28.03 -0.51 -11.27
C ASN A 247 29.01 0.60 -10.89
N LYS A 248 28.65 1.87 -11.10
CA LYS A 248 29.50 3.03 -10.76
C LYS A 248 29.22 3.56 -9.34
N MET A 249 28.01 3.38 -8.84
CA MET A 249 27.59 3.86 -7.53
C MET A 249 28.24 3.00 -6.42
N PRO A 250 28.81 3.60 -5.37
CA PRO A 250 29.38 2.84 -4.26
C PRO A 250 28.26 2.29 -3.36
N LEU A 251 27.62 1.21 -3.80
CA LEU A 251 26.50 0.60 -3.10
C LEU A 251 26.97 -0.35 -2.00
N SER A 252 26.22 -0.38 -0.90
CA SER A 252 26.41 -1.36 0.19
C SER A 252 26.29 -2.80 -0.30
N GLY A 253 25.44 -3.05 -1.31
CA GLY A 253 25.29 -4.36 -1.96
C GLY A 253 26.54 -4.85 -2.70
N HIS A 254 27.53 -3.98 -2.94
CA HIS A 254 28.83 -4.36 -3.49
C HIS A 254 29.96 -4.35 -2.45
N GLY A 255 29.62 -4.24 -1.17
CA GLY A 255 30.60 -4.15 -0.09
C GLY A 255 31.42 -2.85 -0.11
N ASN A 256 30.93 -1.79 -0.76
CA ASN A 256 31.64 -0.53 -0.82
C ASN A 256 31.51 0.25 0.50
N THR A 257 32.59 0.88 0.95
CA THR A 257 32.63 1.68 2.19
C THR A 257 32.32 3.15 1.96
N LYS A 258 32.27 3.62 0.71
CA LYS A 258 31.93 5.00 0.36
C LYS A 258 30.42 5.21 0.39
N LYS A 259 29.99 6.41 0.78
CA LYS A 259 28.56 6.77 0.78
C LYS A 259 28.06 6.94 -0.66
N PRO A 260 26.95 6.28 -1.04
CA PRO A 260 26.33 6.48 -2.36
C PRO A 260 25.73 7.88 -2.48
N ASN A 261 25.86 8.47 -3.67
CA ASN A 261 25.30 9.78 -4.01
C ASN A 261 24.08 9.59 -4.91
N ILE A 262 23.02 9.03 -4.35
CA ILE A 262 21.73 8.85 -5.01
C ILE A 262 20.63 9.38 -4.10
N SER A 263 19.76 10.23 -4.64
CA SER A 263 18.67 10.82 -3.88
C SER A 263 17.42 9.94 -3.92
N MET A 264 16.47 10.20 -3.00
CA MET A 264 15.16 9.56 -3.08
C MET A 264 14.38 9.96 -4.34
N HIS A 265 14.62 11.17 -4.87
CA HIS A 265 14.01 11.59 -6.12
C HIS A 265 14.50 10.71 -7.30
N ASP A 266 15.81 10.47 -7.38
CA ASP A 266 16.39 9.57 -8.38
C ASP A 266 15.84 8.15 -8.23
N ALA A 267 15.72 7.64 -7.00
CA ALA A 267 15.18 6.32 -6.73
C ALA A 267 13.73 6.17 -7.18
N ILE A 268 12.87 7.18 -6.95
CA ILE A 268 11.49 7.18 -7.43
C ILE A 268 11.44 7.13 -8.95
N ILE A 269 12.26 7.94 -9.63
CA ILE A 269 12.35 7.95 -11.10
C ILE A 269 12.83 6.59 -11.63
N ILE A 270 13.88 6.02 -11.03
CA ILE A 270 14.44 4.72 -11.43
C ILE A 270 13.40 3.61 -11.25
N ALA A 271 12.68 3.60 -10.13
CA ALA A 271 11.64 2.60 -9.88
C ALA A 271 10.49 2.72 -10.88
N ALA A 272 10.02 3.94 -11.14
CA ALA A 272 8.97 4.19 -12.12
C ALA A 272 9.40 3.78 -13.54
N ALA A 273 10.60 4.18 -13.96
CA ALA A 273 11.16 3.80 -15.26
C ALA A 273 11.32 2.28 -15.39
N THR A 274 11.79 1.60 -14.34
CA THR A 274 11.95 0.15 -14.34
C THR A 274 10.61 -0.57 -14.51
N LYS A 275 9.57 -0.18 -13.76
CA LYS A 275 8.24 -0.77 -13.90
C LYS A 275 7.66 -0.54 -15.30
N PHE A 276 7.80 0.68 -15.83
CA PHE A 276 7.37 1.02 -17.18
C PHE A 276 8.06 0.15 -18.24
N ILE A 277 9.38 0.02 -18.19
CA ILE A 277 10.17 -0.77 -19.14
C ILE A 277 9.73 -2.24 -19.12
N VAL A 278 9.59 -2.83 -17.92
CA VAL A 278 9.17 -4.22 -17.74
C VAL A 278 7.78 -4.44 -18.32
N GLU A 279 6.83 -3.58 -17.98
CA GLU A 279 5.44 -3.69 -18.48
C GLU A 279 5.40 -3.69 -20.00
N ILE A 280 6.05 -2.71 -20.62
CA ILE A 280 5.98 -2.53 -22.07
C ILE A 280 6.71 -3.65 -22.80
N GLU A 281 7.92 -4.03 -22.37
CA GLU A 281 8.69 -5.11 -23.00
C GLU A 281 7.90 -6.42 -23.00
N TYR A 282 7.37 -6.85 -21.85
CA TYR A 282 6.62 -8.10 -21.75
C TYR A 282 5.31 -8.09 -22.54
N ARG A 283 4.60 -6.95 -22.60
CA ARG A 283 3.40 -6.81 -23.43
C ARG A 283 3.73 -6.98 -24.92
N PHE A 284 4.81 -6.36 -25.40
CA PHE A 284 5.21 -6.48 -26.80
C PHE A 284 5.76 -7.86 -27.14
N SER A 285 6.62 -8.45 -26.30
CA SER A 285 7.20 -9.76 -26.57
C SER A 285 6.16 -10.87 -26.64
N LYS A 286 5.10 -10.85 -25.83
CA LYS A 286 3.99 -11.82 -25.97
C LYS A 286 3.07 -11.55 -27.16
N ALA A 287 2.94 -10.30 -27.61
CA ALA A 287 2.21 -9.99 -28.83
C ALA A 287 2.93 -10.57 -30.07
N LEU A 288 4.26 -10.48 -30.11
CA LEU A 288 5.12 -11.06 -31.16
C LEU A 288 5.16 -12.60 -31.16
N GLN A 289 4.91 -13.27 -30.03
CA GLN A 289 4.82 -14.74 -29.96
C GLN A 289 3.46 -15.29 -30.44
N ARG A 290 2.44 -14.43 -30.60
CA ARG A 290 1.08 -14.82 -31.04
C ARG A 290 0.79 -14.50 -32.50
N SER A 291 1.68 -13.78 -33.19
CA SER A 291 1.66 -13.47 -34.63
C SER A 291 2.53 -14.43 -35.41
#